data_AF-A0A9Q9DAP8-F1
#
_entry.id   AF-A0A9Q9DAP8-F1
#
_cell.length_a   1.000
_cell.length_b   1.000
_cell.length_c   1.000
_cell.angle_alpha   90.00
_cell.angle_beta   90.00
_cell.angle_gamma   90.00
#
_symmetry.space_group_name_H-M   'P 1'
#
loop_
_entity.id
_entity.type
_entity.pdbx_description
1 polymer ?
#
loop_
_entity_poly.entity_id
_entity_poly.type
_entity_poly.pdbx_seq_one_letter_code
_entity_poly.pdbx_strand_id
1 'polypeptide(L)'
;MLPPDFLSASNRLTIDLGALVDNWRAMNKRSGKARAAAVLKADAYGIGIAQAAPALYAAGARDFFVANAEEGAALRPLAPDGRIYILAGMWPGNEALFFDNDLVPVINSDEQLAVFMAALSERGDHPCVLHVDTGMNRLGLTVEQAVALATDPARPASFSPVLIMSHLVSADDPDHRLNGLQLRRFHEVSTAYEGVDASLANSGGVFLGPDYHFDLTRPGIAVYGGEAVNDIPNPMKPVVTAEARIIQVRDVAAGGTASYGASARFDRDSRIATVAVGYADGYHRSVSGGGVTLRQATPSGAFGFLHGQKVPHVGRVTMDLSLFDVTDLPESAVRPGDYIELFGRHIAIDDVARAGGTIGYEMLTSLGRRYIRHYIDSV
;
A
#
# COMPACT_ATOMS: atom_id res chain seq x y z
N MET A 1 -10.59 27.14 0.09
CA MET A 1 -9.61 27.75 -0.85
C MET A 1 -8.31 26.99 -0.68
N LEU A 2 -7.64 26.58 -1.77
CA LEU A 2 -6.42 25.78 -1.67
C LEU A 2 -5.26 26.60 -1.04
N PRO A 3 -4.39 25.99 -0.22
CA PRO A 3 -3.24 26.67 0.37
C PRO A 3 -2.29 27.29 -0.68
N PRO A 4 -1.71 28.49 -0.43
CA PRO A 4 -0.81 29.13 -1.39
C PRO A 4 0.43 28.32 -1.74
N ASP A 5 1.01 27.61 -0.76
CA ASP A 5 2.14 26.70 -0.97
C ASP A 5 1.75 25.53 -1.89
N PHE A 6 0.58 24.92 -1.67
CA PHE A 6 0.04 23.88 -2.55
C PHE A 6 -0.21 24.36 -3.99
N LEU A 7 -0.73 25.58 -4.14
CA LEU A 7 -0.95 26.21 -5.45
C LEU A 7 0.35 26.63 -6.15
N SER A 8 1.46 26.77 -5.43
CA SER A 8 2.76 27.18 -5.99
C SER A 8 3.76 26.04 -6.14
N ALA A 9 3.43 24.86 -5.60
CA ALA A 9 4.31 23.69 -5.54
C ALA A 9 4.70 23.18 -6.93
N SER A 10 5.95 22.74 -7.08
CA SER A 10 6.39 22.02 -8.28
C SER A 10 5.68 20.67 -8.40
N ASN A 11 5.60 19.93 -7.29
CA ASN A 11 4.98 18.61 -7.18
C ASN A 11 4.00 18.63 -6.02
N ARG A 12 2.77 18.12 -6.23
CA ARG A 12 1.73 18.13 -5.20
C ARG A 12 0.94 16.82 -5.17
N LEU A 13 0.46 16.49 -3.96
CA LEU A 13 -0.44 15.36 -3.72
C LEU A 13 -1.73 15.88 -3.11
N THR A 14 -2.86 15.62 -3.77
CA THR A 14 -4.17 15.70 -3.12
C THR A 14 -4.48 14.33 -2.52
N ILE A 15 -4.71 14.28 -1.21
CA ILE A 15 -4.98 13.06 -0.45
C ILE A 15 -6.39 13.16 0.11
N ASP A 16 -7.28 12.29 -0.36
CA ASP A 16 -8.69 12.28 -0.01
C ASP A 16 -8.97 11.29 1.14
N LEU A 17 -9.04 11.83 2.36
CA LEU A 17 -9.34 11.05 3.56
C LEU A 17 -10.81 10.59 3.58
N GLY A 18 -11.72 11.29 2.90
CA GLY A 18 -13.09 10.85 2.70
C GLY A 18 -13.16 9.58 1.85
N ALA A 19 -12.42 9.56 0.73
CA ALA A 19 -12.28 8.38 -0.12
C ALA A 19 -11.62 7.20 0.63
N LEU A 20 -10.58 7.47 1.44
CA LEU A 20 -9.94 6.47 2.30
C LEU A 20 -10.95 5.82 3.25
N VAL A 21 -11.74 6.64 3.94
CA VAL A 21 -12.78 6.19 4.88
C VAL A 21 -13.88 5.41 4.15
N ASP A 22 -14.33 5.88 2.99
CA ASP A 22 -15.34 5.19 2.19
C ASP A 22 -14.87 3.82 1.69
N ASN A 23 -13.61 3.73 1.24
CA ASN A 23 -13.01 2.46 0.85
C ASN A 23 -12.90 1.51 2.05
N TRP A 24 -12.46 2.01 3.21
CA TRP A 24 -12.43 1.19 4.44
C TRP A 24 -13.83 0.70 4.83
N ARG A 25 -14.85 1.57 4.81
CA ARG A 25 -16.25 1.17 5.08
C ARG A 25 -16.76 0.14 4.07
N ALA A 26 -16.41 0.29 2.80
CA ALA A 26 -16.75 -0.68 1.77
C ALA A 26 -16.09 -2.05 2.03
N MET A 27 -14.81 -2.06 2.43
CA MET A 27 -14.10 -3.30 2.79
C MET A 27 -14.61 -3.91 4.09
N ASN A 28 -14.96 -3.09 5.09
CA ASN A 28 -15.61 -3.54 6.33
C ASN A 28 -16.96 -4.19 6.05
N LYS A 29 -17.80 -3.57 5.20
CA LYS A 29 -19.06 -4.16 4.76
C LYS A 29 -18.86 -5.47 3.99
N ARG A 30 -17.83 -5.54 3.13
CA ARG A 30 -17.50 -6.75 2.37
C ARG A 30 -16.97 -7.88 3.24
N SER A 31 -16.40 -7.57 4.40
CA SER A 31 -15.91 -8.55 5.39
C SER A 31 -17.05 -9.27 6.15
N GLY A 32 -18.31 -8.90 5.87
CA GLY A 32 -19.48 -9.62 6.36
C GLY A 32 -19.62 -9.55 7.88
N LYS A 33 -19.47 -10.69 8.55
CA LYS A 33 -19.50 -10.78 10.01
C LYS A 33 -18.14 -10.48 10.65
N ALA A 34 -17.05 -10.62 9.89
CA ALA A 34 -15.71 -10.29 10.36
C ALA A 34 -15.56 -8.78 10.53
N ARG A 35 -14.74 -8.38 11.49
CA ARG A 35 -14.29 -6.98 11.61
C ARG A 35 -13.26 -6.71 10.52
N ALA A 36 -13.16 -5.48 10.02
CA ALA A 36 -12.05 -5.07 9.16
C ALA A 36 -11.05 -4.17 9.90
N ALA A 37 -9.80 -4.62 9.93
CA ALA A 37 -8.69 -3.82 10.44
C ALA A 37 -8.31 -2.69 9.47
N ALA A 38 -7.57 -1.70 9.99
CA ALA A 38 -6.87 -0.70 9.20
C ALA A 38 -5.36 -1.01 9.15
N VAL A 39 -4.84 -1.35 7.97
CA VAL A 39 -3.41 -1.62 7.79
C VAL A 39 -2.67 -0.34 7.41
N LEU A 40 -1.85 0.19 8.32
CA LEU A 40 -1.23 1.52 8.26
C LEU A 40 0.30 1.50 8.14
N LYS A 41 0.91 0.34 7.86
CA LYS A 41 2.37 0.22 7.68
C LYS A 41 2.92 1.14 6.58
N ALA A 42 4.21 1.44 6.67
CA ALA A 42 4.95 2.28 5.74
C ALA A 42 4.30 3.67 5.60
N ASP A 43 4.09 4.36 6.72
CA ASP A 43 3.46 5.68 6.78
C ASP A 43 2.06 5.71 6.13
N ALA A 44 1.22 4.73 6.46
CA ALA A 44 -0.08 4.49 5.82
C ALA A 44 0.06 4.38 4.30
N TYR A 45 0.91 3.47 3.82
CA TYR A 45 1.16 3.29 2.39
C TYR A 45 1.62 4.61 1.73
N GLY A 46 2.45 5.38 2.42
CA GLY A 46 3.02 6.62 1.93
C GLY A 46 2.10 7.85 1.95
N ILE A 47 0.86 7.77 2.45
CA ILE A 47 -0.05 8.94 2.50
C ILE A 47 0.04 9.75 3.80
N GLY A 48 0.71 9.24 4.84
CA GLY A 48 0.84 9.92 6.13
C GLY A 48 -0.01 9.27 7.21
N ILE A 49 0.62 8.55 8.14
CA ILE A 49 -0.07 7.87 9.24
C ILE A 49 -0.75 8.85 10.20
N ALA A 50 -0.16 10.04 10.40
CA ALA A 50 -0.68 11.08 11.28
C ALA A 50 -2.07 11.61 10.85
N GLN A 51 -2.39 11.53 9.56
CA GLN A 51 -3.66 11.96 8.99
C GLN A 51 -4.60 10.79 8.72
N ALA A 52 -4.07 9.68 8.21
CA ALA A 52 -4.86 8.49 7.89
C ALA A 52 -5.44 7.81 9.15
N ALA A 53 -4.64 7.71 10.22
CA ALA A 53 -5.06 6.99 11.42
C ALA A 53 -6.25 7.64 12.13
N PRO A 54 -6.27 8.97 12.42
CA PRO A 54 -7.43 9.59 13.04
C PRO A 54 -8.71 9.48 12.18
N ALA A 55 -8.59 9.59 10.85
CA ALA A 55 -9.72 9.47 9.94
C ALA A 55 -10.35 8.06 10.01
N LEU A 56 -9.52 7.01 9.95
CA LEU A 56 -9.99 5.62 10.05
C LEU A 56 -10.48 5.26 11.45
N TYR A 57 -9.84 5.77 12.49
CA TYR A 57 -10.28 5.61 13.88
C TYR A 57 -11.66 6.25 14.11
N ALA A 58 -11.86 7.48 13.64
CA ALA A 58 -13.15 8.17 13.70
C ALA A 58 -14.23 7.46 12.87
N ALA A 59 -13.86 6.81 11.77
CA ALA A 59 -14.76 6.02 10.95
C ALA A 59 -15.23 4.70 11.62
N GLY A 60 -14.54 4.26 12.67
CA GLY A 60 -14.90 3.08 13.46
C GLY A 60 -13.84 1.97 13.49
N ALA A 61 -12.68 2.14 12.85
CA ALA A 61 -11.61 1.14 12.93
C ALA A 61 -11.10 1.02 14.37
N ARG A 62 -10.95 -0.22 14.85
CA ARG A 62 -10.44 -0.52 16.20
C ARG A 62 -9.27 -1.50 16.21
N ASP A 63 -9.08 -2.25 15.13
CA ASP A 63 -7.94 -3.12 14.92
C ASP A 63 -6.99 -2.46 13.89
N PHE A 64 -5.73 -2.29 14.24
CA PHE A 64 -4.73 -1.62 13.40
C PHE A 64 -3.48 -2.47 13.23
N PHE A 65 -2.93 -2.53 12.02
CA PHE A 65 -1.69 -3.27 11.74
C PHE A 65 -0.63 -2.34 11.17
N VAL A 66 0.57 -2.38 11.75
CA VAL A 66 1.77 -1.68 11.27
C VAL A 66 2.93 -2.66 11.13
N ALA A 67 4.02 -2.27 10.46
CA ALA A 67 5.12 -3.18 10.21
C ALA A 67 5.99 -3.38 11.45
N ASN A 68 6.39 -2.27 12.10
CA ASN A 68 7.36 -2.27 13.20
C ASN A 68 6.81 -1.53 14.44
N ALA A 69 7.51 -1.69 15.57
CA ALA A 69 7.09 -1.14 16.85
C ALA A 69 7.16 0.39 16.89
N GLU A 70 8.06 1.02 16.14
CA GLU A 70 8.18 2.47 16.03
C GLU A 70 6.96 3.10 15.36
N GLU A 71 6.46 2.49 14.28
CA GLU A 71 5.17 2.86 13.68
C GLU A 71 4.03 2.66 14.68
N GLY A 72 4.09 1.59 15.49
CA GLY A 72 3.08 1.30 16.51
C GLY A 72 3.03 2.34 17.62
N ALA A 73 4.20 2.72 18.14
CA ALA A 73 4.35 3.76 19.14
C ALA A 73 3.88 5.12 18.60
N ALA A 74 4.21 5.45 17.34
CA ALA A 74 3.71 6.66 16.67
C ALA A 74 2.19 6.64 16.46
N LEU A 75 1.59 5.46 16.26
CA LEU A 75 0.15 5.27 16.07
C LEU A 75 -0.65 5.34 17.37
N ARG A 76 -0.09 4.86 18.50
CA ARG A 76 -0.78 4.80 19.80
C ARG A 76 -1.53 6.09 20.19
N PRO A 77 -0.93 7.30 20.16
CA PRO A 77 -1.66 8.52 20.50
C PRO A 77 -2.79 8.88 19.53
N LEU A 78 -2.77 8.35 18.30
CA LEU A 78 -3.77 8.61 17.25
C LEU A 78 -4.95 7.63 17.31
N ALA A 79 -4.75 6.46 17.94
CA ALA A 79 -5.75 5.41 18.12
C ALA A 79 -5.69 4.88 19.57
N PRO A 80 -6.06 5.70 20.58
CA PRO A 80 -5.74 5.44 21.99
C PRO A 80 -6.26 4.09 22.50
N ASP A 81 -7.52 3.76 22.17
CA ASP A 81 -8.16 2.48 22.56
C ASP A 81 -8.11 1.42 21.45
N GLY A 82 -7.39 1.68 20.37
CA GLY A 82 -7.22 0.73 19.27
C GLY A 82 -6.29 -0.40 19.64
N ARG A 83 -6.54 -1.62 19.15
CA ARG A 83 -5.57 -2.70 19.22
C ARG A 83 -4.57 -2.55 18.08
N ILE A 84 -3.30 -2.39 18.43
CA ILE A 84 -2.22 -2.14 17.46
C ILE A 84 -1.32 -3.37 17.38
N TYR A 85 -1.39 -4.05 16.25
CA TYR A 85 -0.64 -5.27 15.97
C TYR A 85 0.64 -4.97 15.18
N ILE A 86 1.76 -5.54 15.63
CA ILE A 86 3.09 -5.32 15.03
C ILE A 86 3.52 -6.54 14.22
N LEU A 87 3.47 -6.43 12.89
CA LEU A 87 3.69 -7.56 11.97
C LEU A 87 5.09 -8.18 12.08
N ALA A 88 6.13 -7.38 12.32
CA ALA A 88 7.50 -7.86 12.46
C ALA A 88 7.77 -8.60 13.78
N GLY A 89 6.86 -8.53 14.75
CA GLY A 89 7.04 -9.15 16.06
C GLY A 89 8.08 -8.45 16.95
N MET A 90 8.53 -9.17 17.97
CA MET A 90 9.41 -8.69 19.05
C MET A 90 10.79 -9.35 18.96
N TRP A 91 11.84 -8.67 19.40
CA TRP A 91 13.20 -9.20 19.50
C TRP A 91 13.93 -8.58 20.70
N PRO A 92 15.08 -9.15 21.13
CA PRO A 92 15.79 -8.64 22.29
C PRO A 92 16.12 -7.14 22.17
N GLY A 93 15.75 -6.37 23.18
CA GLY A 93 16.03 -4.95 23.29
C GLY A 93 14.95 -4.01 22.76
N ASN A 94 13.86 -4.50 22.16
CA ASN A 94 12.73 -3.67 21.75
C ASN A 94 11.47 -3.87 22.60
N GLU A 95 11.54 -4.68 23.65
CA GLU A 95 10.40 -5.08 24.49
C GLU A 95 9.70 -3.85 25.08
N ALA A 96 10.47 -2.87 25.57
CA ALA A 96 9.94 -1.65 26.15
C ALA A 96 8.94 -0.93 25.22
N LEU A 97 9.18 -0.92 23.90
CA LEU A 97 8.24 -0.31 22.96
C LEU A 97 6.85 -0.97 23.01
N PHE A 98 6.79 -2.28 23.22
CA PHE A 98 5.52 -3.01 23.27
C PHE A 98 4.76 -2.76 24.56
N PHE A 99 5.43 -2.86 25.71
CA PHE A 99 4.77 -2.70 27.01
C PHE A 99 4.43 -1.22 27.29
N ASP A 100 5.32 -0.29 26.95
CA ASP A 100 5.12 1.14 27.22
C ASP A 100 4.04 1.77 26.30
N ASN A 101 3.75 1.15 25.15
CA ASN A 101 2.76 1.63 24.18
C ASN A 101 1.60 0.66 23.92
N ASP A 102 1.42 -0.37 24.75
CA ASP A 102 0.35 -1.38 24.61
C ASP A 102 0.29 -2.00 23.20
N LEU A 103 1.43 -2.36 22.61
CA LEU A 103 1.51 -2.92 21.25
C LEU A 103 1.43 -4.44 21.29
N VAL A 104 0.66 -5.06 20.40
CA VAL A 104 0.50 -6.52 20.34
C VAL A 104 1.52 -7.12 19.37
N PRO A 105 2.54 -7.87 19.83
CA PRO A 105 3.49 -8.53 18.94
C PRO A 105 2.83 -9.67 18.17
N VAL A 106 3.15 -9.75 16.88
CA VAL A 106 2.93 -10.96 16.08
C VAL A 106 4.14 -11.88 16.24
N ILE A 107 3.93 -13.06 16.80
CA ILE A 107 4.95 -14.08 17.02
C ILE A 107 5.14 -14.87 15.73
N ASN A 108 6.28 -14.67 15.07
CA ASN A 108 6.59 -15.23 13.76
C ASN A 108 7.53 -16.44 13.78
N SER A 109 8.17 -16.73 14.92
CA SER A 109 9.12 -17.84 15.06
C SER A 109 9.24 -18.31 16.50
N ASP A 110 9.88 -19.47 16.71
CA ASP A 110 10.18 -20.01 18.04
C ASP A 110 11.09 -19.08 18.85
N GLU A 111 12.03 -18.39 18.20
CA GLU A 111 12.89 -17.40 18.85
C GLU A 111 12.08 -16.19 19.34
N GLN A 112 11.15 -15.69 18.53
CA GLN A 112 10.26 -14.60 18.98
C GLN A 112 9.34 -15.05 20.11
N LEU A 113 8.88 -16.31 20.08
CA LEU A 113 8.12 -16.88 21.18
C LEU A 113 8.95 -16.89 22.47
N ALA A 114 10.19 -17.38 22.41
CA ALA A 114 11.08 -17.39 23.57
C ALA A 114 11.34 -15.99 24.15
N VAL A 115 11.58 -15.00 23.29
CA VAL A 115 11.75 -13.59 23.70
C VAL A 115 10.48 -13.06 24.38
N PHE A 116 9.32 -13.31 23.78
CA PHE A 116 8.04 -12.89 24.33
C PHE A 116 7.79 -13.53 25.71
N MET A 117 8.04 -14.83 25.86
CA MET A 117 7.88 -15.53 27.15
C MET A 117 8.82 -15.00 28.24
N ALA A 118 10.06 -14.65 27.88
CA ALA A 118 10.99 -14.01 28.81
C ALA A 118 10.46 -12.63 29.23
N ALA A 119 9.97 -11.83 28.29
CA ALA A 119 9.40 -10.52 28.57
C ALA A 119 8.16 -10.60 29.48
N LEU A 120 7.27 -11.58 29.26
CA LEU A 120 6.11 -11.81 30.14
C LEU A 120 6.53 -12.11 31.58
N SER A 121 7.62 -12.87 31.77
CA SER A 121 8.13 -13.21 33.10
C SER A 121 8.67 -11.99 33.85
N GLU A 122 9.17 -10.99 33.13
CA GLU A 122 9.73 -9.76 33.71
C GLU A 122 8.71 -8.63 33.86
N ARG A 123 7.77 -8.50 32.91
CA ARG A 123 6.89 -7.33 32.76
C ARG A 123 5.41 -7.61 32.99
N GLY A 124 5.04 -8.88 33.14
CA GLY A 124 3.66 -9.33 33.35
C GLY A 124 2.93 -9.68 32.06
N ASP A 125 1.66 -10.04 32.20
CA ASP A 125 0.81 -10.52 31.11
C ASP A 125 0.65 -9.48 30.00
N HIS A 126 0.70 -9.95 28.75
CA HIS A 126 0.56 -9.12 27.56
C HIS A 126 -0.08 -9.93 26.42
N PRO A 127 -0.95 -9.37 25.57
CA PRO A 127 -1.53 -10.10 24.45
C PRO A 127 -0.48 -10.36 23.35
N CYS A 128 -0.67 -11.43 22.57
CA CYS A 128 0.10 -11.69 21.35
C CYS A 128 -0.76 -12.27 20.23
N VAL A 129 -0.22 -12.27 19.01
CA VAL A 129 -0.78 -12.99 17.85
C VAL A 129 0.14 -14.14 17.51
N LEU A 130 -0.40 -15.32 17.25
CA LEU A 130 0.37 -16.41 16.66
C LEU A 130 0.26 -16.34 15.13
N HIS A 131 1.40 -16.20 14.44
CA HIS A 131 1.45 -16.26 12.98
C HIS A 131 1.84 -17.64 12.51
N VAL A 132 1.06 -18.20 11.58
CA VAL A 132 1.29 -19.51 11.01
C VAL A 132 1.48 -19.40 9.50
N ASP A 133 2.55 -20.00 9.01
CA ASP A 133 2.82 -20.11 7.59
C ASP A 133 2.00 -21.25 6.98
N THR A 134 1.04 -20.88 6.13
CA THR A 134 0.19 -21.85 5.41
C THR A 134 0.69 -22.12 3.99
N GLY A 135 1.83 -21.53 3.58
CA GLY A 135 2.47 -21.75 2.28
C GLY A 135 3.15 -20.51 1.67
N MET A 136 3.25 -19.39 2.39
CA MET A 136 3.95 -18.19 1.94
C MET A 136 5.47 -18.32 2.07
N ASN A 137 5.97 -19.16 2.99
CA ASN A 137 7.40 -19.38 3.24
C ASN A 137 8.16 -18.07 3.51
N ARG A 138 7.56 -17.20 4.34
CA ARG A 138 8.12 -15.88 4.67
C ARG A 138 8.24 -15.65 6.18
N LEU A 139 7.14 -15.79 6.91
CA LEU A 139 7.06 -15.60 8.36
C LEU A 139 5.98 -16.52 8.92
N GLY A 140 6.13 -16.94 10.17
CA GLY A 140 5.18 -17.78 10.89
C GLY A 140 5.72 -19.19 11.15
N LEU A 141 5.22 -19.82 12.21
CA LEU A 141 5.47 -21.23 12.49
C LEU A 141 4.86 -22.09 11.38
N THR A 142 5.38 -23.29 11.15
CA THR A 142 4.68 -24.23 10.27
C THR A 142 3.34 -24.66 10.87
N VAL A 143 2.44 -25.18 10.04
CA VAL A 143 1.15 -25.74 10.49
C VAL A 143 1.39 -26.80 11.56
N GLU A 144 2.35 -27.68 11.35
CA GLU A 144 2.68 -28.78 12.27
C GLU A 144 3.19 -28.24 13.61
N GLN A 145 4.07 -27.23 13.61
CA GLN A 145 4.55 -26.59 14.83
C GLN A 145 3.41 -25.91 15.60
N ALA A 146 2.56 -25.16 14.90
CA ALA A 146 1.44 -24.45 15.52
C ALA A 146 0.42 -25.41 16.15
N VAL A 147 0.06 -26.51 15.46
CA VAL A 147 -0.86 -27.53 15.97
C VAL A 147 -0.24 -28.28 17.15
N ALA A 148 1.04 -28.67 17.05
CA ALA A 148 1.75 -29.31 18.16
C ALA A 148 1.74 -28.43 19.41
N LEU A 149 2.03 -27.14 19.26
CA LEU A 149 2.00 -26.16 20.33
C LEU A 149 0.61 -26.07 20.99
N ALA A 150 -0.48 -26.04 20.21
CA ALA A 150 -1.84 -25.98 20.74
C ALA A 150 -2.18 -27.15 21.68
N THR A 151 -1.66 -28.33 21.39
CA THR A 151 -1.92 -29.56 22.14
C THR A 151 -0.89 -29.88 23.21
N ASP A 152 0.20 -29.12 23.31
CA ASP A 152 1.30 -29.38 24.23
C ASP A 152 0.88 -29.12 25.69
N PRO A 153 0.83 -30.15 26.57
CA PRO A 153 0.53 -29.97 27.99
C PRO A 153 1.57 -29.12 28.74
N ALA A 154 2.78 -29.01 28.20
CA ALA A 154 3.86 -28.19 28.74
C ALA A 154 3.82 -26.75 28.22
N ARG A 155 2.89 -26.39 27.33
CA ARG A 155 2.71 -25.03 26.85
C ARG A 155 2.50 -24.08 28.04
N PRO A 156 3.32 -23.01 28.16
CA PRO A 156 3.15 -22.05 29.24
C PRO A 156 1.74 -21.46 29.24
N ALA A 157 1.07 -21.47 30.40
CA ALA A 157 -0.28 -20.91 30.52
C ALA A 157 -0.34 -19.40 30.22
N SER A 158 0.79 -18.70 30.38
CA SER A 158 0.95 -17.28 30.02
C SER A 158 1.02 -17.05 28.51
N PHE A 159 1.25 -18.09 27.69
CA PHE A 159 1.11 -17.99 26.24
C PHE A 159 -0.36 -18.15 25.84
N SER A 160 -1.06 -17.01 25.76
CA SER A 160 -2.47 -16.92 25.39
C SER A 160 -2.63 -15.98 24.19
N PRO A 161 -2.53 -16.51 22.94
CA PRO A 161 -2.72 -15.68 21.76
C PRO A 161 -4.17 -15.17 21.69
N VAL A 162 -4.33 -13.89 21.38
CA VAL A 162 -5.65 -13.26 21.16
C VAL A 162 -6.10 -13.33 19.72
N LEU A 163 -5.21 -13.75 18.81
CA LEU A 163 -5.47 -13.89 17.39
C LEU A 163 -4.55 -14.98 16.81
N ILE A 164 -5.12 -15.85 15.98
CA ILE A 164 -4.37 -16.71 15.08
C ILE A 164 -4.38 -16.08 13.70
N MET A 165 -3.21 -15.92 13.09
CA MET A 165 -3.08 -15.21 11.82
C MET A 165 -2.32 -16.05 10.79
N SER A 166 -2.69 -15.92 9.52
CA SER A 166 -1.88 -16.32 8.37
C SER A 166 -2.02 -15.29 7.24
N HIS A 167 -1.32 -15.48 6.12
CA HIS A 167 -1.37 -14.58 4.97
C HIS A 167 -1.42 -15.35 3.64
N LEU A 168 -2.35 -14.95 2.76
CA LEU A 168 -2.52 -15.57 1.46
C LEU A 168 -1.40 -15.20 0.49
N VAL A 169 -1.01 -16.16 -0.35
CA VAL A 169 0.04 -16.00 -1.38
C VAL A 169 -0.48 -15.34 -2.65
N SER A 170 -1.68 -15.73 -3.10
CA SER A 170 -2.18 -15.43 -4.44
C SER A 170 -3.65 -14.97 -4.40
N ALA A 171 -4.01 -14.17 -3.39
CA ALA A 171 -5.39 -13.70 -3.24
C ALA A 171 -5.80 -12.68 -4.31
N ASP A 172 -4.83 -12.17 -5.06
CA ASP A 172 -5.00 -11.31 -6.24
C ASP A 172 -5.42 -12.09 -7.50
N ASP A 173 -5.27 -13.42 -7.51
CA ASP A 173 -5.79 -14.33 -8.53
C ASP A 173 -6.83 -15.28 -7.88
N PRO A 174 -8.14 -15.01 -8.05
CA PRO A 174 -9.19 -15.78 -7.39
C PRO A 174 -9.17 -17.28 -7.72
N ASP A 175 -8.71 -17.64 -8.92
CA ASP A 175 -8.70 -19.03 -9.39
C ASP A 175 -7.41 -19.77 -8.99
N HIS A 176 -6.48 -19.10 -8.31
CA HIS A 176 -5.21 -19.70 -7.94
C HIS A 176 -5.40 -20.82 -6.91
N ARG A 177 -4.95 -22.04 -7.27
CA ARG A 177 -5.15 -23.26 -6.45
C ARG A 177 -4.66 -23.14 -5.00
N LEU A 178 -3.66 -22.29 -4.75
CA LEU A 178 -3.09 -22.12 -3.41
C LEU A 178 -4.09 -21.48 -2.44
N ASN A 179 -5.05 -20.69 -2.91
CA ASN A 179 -6.05 -20.07 -2.05
C ASN A 179 -6.87 -21.14 -1.31
N GLY A 180 -7.32 -22.18 -2.02
CA GLY A 180 -8.04 -23.30 -1.40
C GLY A 180 -7.15 -24.18 -0.51
N LEU A 181 -5.87 -24.34 -0.86
CA LEU A 181 -4.92 -25.10 -0.03
C LEU A 181 -4.61 -24.39 1.30
N GLN A 182 -4.33 -23.09 1.24
CA GLN A 182 -4.05 -22.27 2.42
C GLN A 182 -5.28 -22.20 3.33
N LEU A 183 -6.48 -22.08 2.77
CA LEU A 183 -7.72 -22.09 3.54
C LEU A 183 -7.87 -23.38 4.36
N ARG A 184 -7.67 -24.56 3.74
CA ARG A 184 -7.75 -25.85 4.45
C ARG A 184 -6.72 -25.96 5.59
N ARG A 185 -5.47 -25.57 5.32
CA ARG A 185 -4.41 -25.56 6.33
C ARG A 185 -4.72 -24.59 7.46
N PHE A 186 -5.27 -23.43 7.15
CA PHE A 186 -5.62 -22.45 8.17
C PHE A 186 -6.80 -22.92 9.02
N HIS A 187 -7.78 -23.63 8.45
CA HIS A 187 -8.83 -24.27 9.22
C HIS A 187 -8.30 -25.28 10.24
N GLU A 188 -7.35 -26.13 9.85
CA GLU A 188 -6.69 -27.09 10.76
C GLU A 188 -6.10 -26.38 11.98
N VAL A 189 -5.36 -25.29 11.75
CA VAL A 189 -4.75 -24.48 12.82
C VAL A 189 -5.83 -23.80 13.66
N SER A 190 -6.78 -23.10 13.05
CA SER A 190 -7.83 -22.37 13.80
C SER A 190 -8.69 -23.29 14.66
N THR A 191 -8.90 -24.54 14.22
CA THR A 191 -9.61 -25.56 15.01
C THR A 191 -8.81 -25.99 16.23
N ALA A 192 -7.47 -26.09 16.11
CA ALA A 192 -6.59 -26.42 17.24
C ALA A 192 -6.55 -25.32 18.32
N TYR A 193 -6.92 -24.07 17.96
CA TYR A 193 -7.00 -22.91 18.84
C TYR A 193 -8.45 -22.43 18.99
N GLU A 194 -9.42 -23.36 19.10
CA GLU A 194 -10.84 -23.03 19.25
C GLU A 194 -11.08 -22.00 20.37
N GLY A 195 -11.87 -20.96 20.06
CA GLY A 195 -12.15 -19.85 20.97
C GLY A 195 -11.19 -18.65 20.84
N VAL A 196 -10.15 -18.74 20.01
CA VAL A 196 -9.28 -17.61 19.64
C VAL A 196 -9.72 -17.06 18.27
N ASP A 197 -9.83 -15.73 18.15
CA ASP A 197 -10.15 -15.07 16.87
C ASP A 197 -9.13 -15.47 15.78
N ALA A 198 -9.59 -15.61 14.54
CA ALA A 198 -8.77 -15.98 13.40
C ALA A 198 -8.75 -14.90 12.29
N SER A 199 -7.61 -14.76 11.61
CA SER A 199 -7.42 -13.75 10.58
C SER A 199 -6.58 -14.25 9.40
N LEU A 200 -7.18 -14.37 8.22
CA LEU A 200 -6.51 -14.82 7.00
C LEU A 200 -6.47 -13.71 5.93
N ALA A 201 -7.64 -13.19 5.56
CA ALA A 201 -7.82 -12.30 4.41
C ALA A 201 -7.04 -10.98 4.50
N ASN A 202 -6.19 -10.75 3.49
CA ASN A 202 -5.74 -9.41 3.09
C ASN A 202 -6.77 -8.77 2.14
N SER A 203 -6.43 -7.67 1.46
CA SER A 203 -7.35 -7.01 0.51
C SER A 203 -7.97 -7.99 -0.50
N GLY A 204 -7.15 -8.75 -1.23
CA GLY A 204 -7.63 -9.75 -2.21
C GLY A 204 -8.42 -10.87 -1.53
N GLY A 205 -8.00 -11.30 -0.34
CA GLY A 205 -8.68 -12.33 0.44
C GLY A 205 -10.12 -11.95 0.82
N VAL A 206 -10.40 -10.66 1.02
CA VAL A 206 -11.78 -10.19 1.24
C VAL A 206 -12.66 -10.44 0.01
N PHE A 207 -12.11 -10.33 -1.20
CA PHE A 207 -12.84 -10.59 -2.44
C PHE A 207 -13.04 -12.08 -2.75
N LEU A 208 -12.26 -12.98 -2.15
CA LEU A 208 -12.44 -14.43 -2.31
C LEU A 208 -13.73 -14.95 -1.66
N GLY A 209 -14.28 -14.22 -0.68
CA GLY A 209 -15.58 -14.52 -0.09
C GLY A 209 -15.52 -14.92 1.39
N PRO A 210 -16.69 -15.19 1.99
CA PRO A 210 -16.87 -15.29 3.45
C PRO A 210 -16.04 -16.40 4.10
N ASP A 211 -15.73 -17.48 3.38
CA ASP A 211 -14.91 -18.58 3.90
C ASP A 211 -13.48 -18.12 4.27
N TYR A 212 -13.00 -17.01 3.69
CA TYR A 212 -11.68 -16.44 3.96
C TYR A 212 -11.68 -15.35 5.03
N HIS A 213 -12.84 -14.88 5.47
CA HIS A 213 -12.96 -13.69 6.32
C HIS A 213 -12.63 -13.96 7.79
N PHE A 214 -13.01 -15.14 8.29
CA PHE A 214 -12.88 -15.52 9.71
C PHE A 214 -13.44 -14.42 10.63
N ASP A 215 -12.70 -14.01 11.66
CA ASP A 215 -13.16 -13.01 12.65
C ASP A 215 -12.62 -11.60 12.34
N LEU A 216 -11.48 -11.52 11.66
CA LEU A 216 -10.79 -10.27 11.34
C LEU A 216 -10.17 -10.31 9.93
N THR A 217 -10.54 -9.37 9.08
CA THR A 217 -9.88 -9.12 7.79
C THR A 217 -8.89 -7.97 7.87
N ARG A 218 -7.89 -7.96 6.98
CA ARG A 218 -6.78 -6.99 6.99
C ARG A 218 -6.65 -6.28 5.64
N PRO A 219 -7.66 -5.50 5.19
CA PRO A 219 -7.58 -4.76 3.94
C PRO A 219 -6.49 -3.69 4.03
N GLY A 220 -5.55 -3.73 3.08
CA GLY A 220 -4.49 -2.75 2.89
C GLY A 220 -4.77 -1.94 1.63
N ILE A 221 -4.19 -2.32 0.49
CA ILE A 221 -4.22 -1.54 -0.77
C ILE A 221 -5.61 -1.07 -1.22
N ALA A 222 -6.65 -1.88 -1.00
CA ALA A 222 -8.01 -1.54 -1.39
C ALA A 222 -8.51 -0.29 -0.65
N VAL A 223 -8.13 -0.14 0.62
CA VAL A 223 -8.46 1.05 1.42
C VAL A 223 -7.85 2.31 0.79
N TYR A 224 -6.65 2.19 0.20
CA TYR A 224 -5.92 3.27 -0.46
C TYR A 224 -6.29 3.46 -1.95
N GLY A 225 -7.30 2.75 -2.44
CA GLY A 225 -7.81 2.91 -3.81
C GLY A 225 -7.06 2.12 -4.89
N GLY A 226 -6.10 1.26 -4.52
CA GLY A 226 -5.38 0.42 -5.49
C GLY A 226 -6.04 -0.94 -5.73
N GLU A 227 -5.69 -1.56 -6.85
CA GLU A 227 -6.19 -2.87 -7.28
C GLU A 227 -5.79 -3.97 -6.27
N ALA A 228 -6.79 -4.74 -5.82
CA ALA A 228 -6.60 -5.87 -4.90
C ALA A 228 -6.71 -7.24 -5.59
N VAL A 229 -7.32 -7.28 -6.77
CA VAL A 229 -7.55 -8.48 -7.57
C VAL A 229 -7.23 -8.13 -9.02
N ASN A 230 -6.47 -8.98 -9.68
CA ASN A 230 -6.05 -8.79 -11.06
C ASN A 230 -7.24 -8.97 -12.02
N ASP A 231 -7.19 -8.27 -13.15
CA ASP A 231 -8.15 -8.39 -14.27
C ASP A 231 -9.64 -8.16 -13.93
N ILE A 232 -9.92 -7.55 -12.77
CA ILE A 232 -11.27 -7.15 -12.36
C ILE A 232 -11.31 -5.63 -12.18
N PRO A 233 -12.38 -4.94 -12.63
CA PRO A 233 -12.53 -3.51 -12.40
C PRO A 233 -12.44 -3.17 -10.91
N ASN A 234 -11.47 -2.33 -10.55
CA ASN A 234 -11.29 -1.87 -9.18
C ASN A 234 -12.49 -1.03 -8.72
N PRO A 235 -13.25 -1.47 -7.70
CA PRO A 235 -14.41 -0.72 -7.22
C PRO A 235 -14.04 0.37 -6.21
N MET A 236 -12.75 0.52 -5.86
CA MET A 236 -12.29 1.47 -4.84
C MET A 236 -12.10 2.86 -5.43
N LYS A 237 -12.37 3.88 -4.61
CA LYS A 237 -12.15 5.28 -4.98
C LYS A 237 -10.65 5.61 -4.93
N PRO A 238 -10.10 6.40 -5.87
CA PRO A 238 -8.71 6.86 -5.79
C PRO A 238 -8.53 7.77 -4.59
N VAL A 239 -7.56 7.46 -3.73
CA VAL A 239 -7.26 8.25 -2.51
C VAL A 239 -6.20 9.32 -2.77
N VAL A 240 -5.28 9.08 -3.71
CA VAL A 240 -4.17 9.99 -4.00
C VAL A 240 -4.26 10.47 -5.45
N THR A 241 -4.18 11.78 -5.65
CA THR A 241 -3.93 12.38 -6.97
C THR A 241 -2.58 13.08 -6.95
N ALA A 242 -1.66 12.63 -7.80
CA ALA A 242 -0.34 13.18 -7.96
C ALA A 242 -0.28 14.07 -9.21
N GLU A 243 0.13 15.32 -9.00
CA GLU A 243 0.26 16.31 -10.05
C GLU A 243 1.64 16.96 -10.00
N ALA A 244 2.17 17.29 -11.17
CA ALA A 244 3.46 17.96 -11.31
C ALA A 244 3.38 19.10 -12.30
N ARG A 245 4.18 20.13 -12.06
CA ARG A 245 4.15 21.37 -12.82
C ARG A 245 4.92 21.23 -14.14
N ILE A 246 4.34 21.74 -15.21
CA ILE A 246 5.02 21.92 -16.49
C ILE A 246 5.97 23.11 -16.37
N ILE A 247 7.26 22.87 -16.52
CA ILE A 247 8.31 23.91 -16.43
C ILE A 247 8.51 24.57 -17.80
N GLN A 248 8.44 23.77 -18.86
CA GLN A 248 8.72 24.22 -20.22
C GLN A 248 7.90 23.42 -21.22
N VAL A 249 7.46 24.07 -22.30
CA VAL A 249 6.99 23.42 -23.52
C VAL A 249 7.94 23.81 -24.65
N ARG A 250 8.35 22.85 -25.48
CA ARG A 250 9.28 23.08 -26.58
C ARG A 250 8.86 22.32 -27.83
N ASP A 251 8.98 22.98 -28.97
CA ASP A 251 8.85 22.34 -30.28
C ASP A 251 10.12 21.56 -30.64
N VAL A 252 9.94 20.36 -31.17
CA VAL A 252 10.99 19.47 -31.65
C VAL A 252 10.63 19.07 -33.07
N ALA A 253 11.46 19.46 -34.03
CA ALA A 253 11.24 19.12 -35.43
C ALA A 253 11.34 17.59 -35.67
N ALA A 254 10.67 17.11 -36.71
CA ALA A 254 10.80 15.72 -37.17
C ALA A 254 12.28 15.32 -37.34
N GLY A 255 12.63 14.10 -36.90
CA GLY A 255 14.00 13.60 -36.82
C GLY A 255 14.78 14.06 -35.58
N GLY A 256 14.21 14.96 -34.78
CA GLY A 256 14.77 15.40 -33.50
C GLY A 256 14.75 14.32 -32.43
N THR A 257 15.50 14.55 -31.35
CA THR A 257 15.57 13.64 -30.20
C THR A 257 15.55 14.39 -28.88
N ALA A 258 15.16 13.70 -27.80
CA ALA A 258 15.20 14.24 -26.45
C ALA A 258 15.56 13.17 -25.41
N SER A 259 15.77 13.62 -24.17
CA SER A 259 16.15 12.81 -23.02
C SER A 259 17.55 12.15 -23.15
N TYR A 260 18.07 11.59 -22.05
CA TYR A 260 19.36 10.93 -22.02
C TYR A 260 19.44 9.78 -23.03
N GLY A 261 20.56 9.72 -23.75
CA GLY A 261 20.82 8.69 -24.76
C GLY A 261 19.96 8.79 -26.01
N ALA A 262 19.36 9.96 -26.30
CA ALA A 262 18.43 10.14 -27.41
C ALA A 262 17.30 9.09 -27.40
N SER A 263 16.77 8.85 -26.20
CA SER A 263 15.81 7.79 -25.91
C SER A 263 14.38 8.13 -26.33
N ALA A 264 14.08 9.41 -26.56
CA ALA A 264 12.91 9.85 -27.30
C ALA A 264 13.35 10.29 -28.70
N ARG A 265 12.67 9.79 -29.74
CA ARG A 265 12.87 10.17 -31.14
C ARG A 265 11.52 10.55 -31.73
N PHE A 266 11.50 11.63 -32.50
CA PHE A 266 10.26 12.18 -33.04
C PHE A 266 10.27 12.03 -34.56
N ASP A 267 9.21 11.44 -35.12
CA ASP A 267 9.03 11.22 -36.55
C ASP A 267 8.19 12.31 -37.24
N ARG A 268 7.62 13.21 -36.43
CA ARG A 268 6.90 14.41 -36.83
C ARG A 268 7.38 15.61 -36.02
N ASP A 269 6.95 16.80 -36.45
CA ASP A 269 7.07 17.98 -35.61
C ASP A 269 6.21 17.77 -34.36
N SER A 270 6.85 17.82 -33.20
CA SER A 270 6.28 17.46 -31.91
C SER A 270 6.42 18.60 -30.92
N ARG A 271 5.54 18.63 -29.91
CA ARG A 271 5.64 19.55 -28.78
C ARG A 271 5.78 18.79 -27.49
N ILE A 272 6.84 19.09 -26.75
CA ILE A 272 7.23 18.31 -25.58
C ILE A 272 7.14 19.19 -24.34
N ALA A 273 6.35 18.73 -23.37
CA ALA A 273 6.25 19.32 -22.04
C ALA A 273 7.30 18.68 -21.12
N THR A 274 8.17 19.52 -20.55
CA THR A 274 9.10 19.15 -19.48
C THR A 274 8.43 19.40 -18.14
N VAL A 275 8.29 18.35 -17.33
CA VAL A 275 7.52 18.32 -16.08
C VAL A 275 8.45 18.13 -14.90
N ALA A 276 8.17 18.84 -13.80
CA ALA A 276 9.00 18.95 -12.59
C ALA A 276 9.05 17.70 -11.69
N VAL A 277 8.92 16.50 -12.26
CA VAL A 277 8.89 15.24 -11.50
C VAL A 277 9.93 14.25 -12.01
N GLY A 278 10.60 13.57 -11.08
CA GLY A 278 11.52 12.50 -11.40
C GLY A 278 11.58 11.40 -10.36
N TYR A 279 12.57 10.52 -10.49
CA TYR A 279 12.71 9.37 -9.59
C TYR A 279 13.09 9.77 -8.16
N ALA A 280 13.65 10.97 -7.94
CA ALA A 280 13.91 11.48 -6.59
C ALA A 280 12.62 11.90 -5.86
N ASP A 281 11.53 12.14 -6.60
CA ASP A 281 10.21 12.38 -6.06
C ASP A 281 9.44 11.07 -5.85
N GLY A 282 9.95 9.93 -6.32
CA GLY A 282 9.24 8.65 -6.28
C GLY A 282 8.47 8.30 -7.55
N TYR A 283 8.57 9.12 -8.62
CA TYR A 283 8.04 8.73 -9.93
C TYR A 283 9.03 7.79 -10.61
N HIS A 284 8.72 6.50 -10.63
CA HIS A 284 9.71 5.46 -10.89
C HIS A 284 10.39 5.60 -12.24
N ARG A 285 11.70 5.30 -12.27
CA ARG A 285 12.45 5.30 -13.53
C ARG A 285 11.92 4.27 -14.53
N SER A 286 11.29 3.19 -14.08
CA SER A 286 10.74 2.13 -14.94
C SER A 286 9.53 2.58 -15.77
N VAL A 287 8.80 3.63 -15.37
CA VAL A 287 7.64 4.17 -16.12
C VAL A 287 8.05 4.99 -17.35
N SER A 288 9.35 5.13 -17.59
CA SER A 288 9.96 5.85 -18.72
C SER A 288 9.35 5.47 -20.07
N GLY A 289 8.97 6.43 -20.91
CA GLY A 289 8.50 6.15 -22.28
C GLY A 289 9.54 5.53 -23.20
N GLY A 290 10.82 5.65 -22.87
CA GLY A 290 11.93 5.15 -23.69
C GLY A 290 13.24 4.98 -22.91
N GLY A 291 14.18 4.25 -23.51
CA GLY A 291 15.56 4.18 -23.02
C GLY A 291 15.78 3.38 -21.72
N VAL A 292 14.83 2.55 -21.32
CA VAL A 292 14.95 1.58 -20.21
C VAL A 292 14.71 0.17 -20.72
N THR A 293 15.39 -0.82 -20.15
CA THR A 293 15.32 -2.23 -20.60
C THR A 293 13.90 -2.77 -20.62
N LEU A 294 13.05 -2.33 -19.68
CA LEU A 294 11.65 -2.74 -19.61
C LEU A 294 10.86 -2.45 -20.91
N ARG A 295 11.25 -1.43 -21.69
CA ARG A 295 10.60 -1.13 -22.98
C ARG A 295 10.77 -2.23 -24.04
N GLN A 296 11.66 -3.20 -23.82
CA GLN A 296 11.77 -4.40 -24.66
C GLN A 296 10.66 -5.43 -24.39
N ALA A 297 10.05 -5.41 -23.20
CA ALA A 297 8.97 -6.32 -22.81
C ALA A 297 7.60 -5.63 -22.77
N THR A 298 7.58 -4.37 -22.35
CA THR A 298 6.36 -3.55 -22.25
C THR A 298 6.51 -2.32 -23.13
N PRO A 299 5.94 -2.28 -24.34
CA PRO A 299 6.30 -1.31 -25.37
C PRO A 299 5.90 0.14 -25.04
N SER A 300 4.94 0.34 -24.13
CA SER A 300 4.49 1.68 -23.71
C SER A 300 4.97 2.01 -22.30
N GLY A 301 5.37 3.27 -22.08
CA GLY A 301 5.55 3.84 -20.76
C GLY A 301 4.23 4.34 -20.16
N ALA A 302 4.33 5.08 -19.06
CA ALA A 302 3.16 5.71 -18.46
C ALA A 302 2.62 6.85 -19.32
N PHE A 303 1.46 7.35 -18.92
CA PHE A 303 0.82 8.53 -19.48
C PHE A 303 0.69 9.59 -18.39
N GLY A 304 0.56 10.85 -18.79
CA GLY A 304 -0.01 11.89 -17.95
C GLY A 304 -1.37 12.31 -18.50
N PHE A 305 -2.12 13.11 -17.75
CA PHE A 305 -3.44 13.58 -18.14
C PHE A 305 -3.53 15.10 -18.09
N LEU A 306 -3.97 15.70 -19.20
CA LEU A 306 -4.11 17.13 -19.40
C LEU A 306 -5.35 17.38 -20.26
N HIS A 307 -6.19 18.34 -19.85
CA HIS A 307 -7.33 18.83 -20.64
C HIS A 307 -8.25 17.74 -21.22
N GLY A 308 -8.53 16.70 -20.45
CA GLY A 308 -9.44 15.62 -20.88
C GLY A 308 -8.77 14.52 -21.70
N GLN A 309 -7.45 14.57 -21.91
CA GLN A 309 -6.72 13.61 -22.74
C GLN A 309 -5.50 13.03 -22.03
N LYS A 310 -5.22 11.75 -22.30
CA LYS A 310 -3.97 11.11 -21.92
C LYS A 310 -2.87 11.53 -22.90
N VAL A 311 -1.72 11.93 -22.38
CA VAL A 311 -0.53 12.31 -23.14
C VAL A 311 0.62 11.34 -22.81
N PRO A 312 1.32 10.77 -23.80
CA PRO A 312 2.32 9.74 -23.53
C PRO A 312 3.58 10.35 -22.89
N HIS A 313 4.10 9.66 -21.89
CA HIS A 313 5.45 9.92 -21.39
C HIS A 313 6.47 9.48 -22.45
N VAL A 314 7.49 10.28 -22.71
CA VAL A 314 8.52 10.02 -23.73
C VAL A 314 9.92 10.07 -23.13
N GLY A 315 10.81 9.21 -23.62
CA GLY A 315 12.18 9.15 -23.10
C GLY A 315 12.24 8.66 -21.65
N ARG A 316 13.30 9.04 -20.94
CA ARG A 316 13.59 8.57 -19.58
C ARG A 316 13.02 9.55 -18.56
N VAL A 317 12.44 9.00 -17.49
CA VAL A 317 12.34 9.71 -16.22
C VAL A 317 13.76 9.96 -15.70
N THR A 318 14.07 11.21 -15.41
CA THR A 318 15.36 11.63 -14.83
C THR A 318 15.23 11.88 -13.34
N MET A 319 16.26 12.44 -12.69
CA MET A 319 16.23 12.65 -11.23
C MET A 319 15.06 13.54 -10.83
N ASP A 320 14.83 14.62 -11.59
CA ASP A 320 13.87 15.67 -11.23
C ASP A 320 12.93 16.03 -12.39
N LEU A 321 13.14 15.50 -13.60
CA LEU A 321 12.38 15.88 -14.80
C LEU A 321 11.88 14.67 -15.59
N SER A 322 10.68 14.83 -16.15
CA SER A 322 10.01 13.89 -17.04
C SER A 322 9.48 14.61 -18.28
N LEU A 323 9.39 13.92 -19.42
CA LEU A 323 8.96 14.53 -20.69
C LEU A 323 7.66 13.90 -21.18
N PHE A 324 6.70 14.72 -21.58
CA PHE A 324 5.42 14.25 -22.13
C PHE A 324 5.18 14.86 -23.50
N ASP A 325 4.74 14.05 -24.45
CA ASP A 325 4.36 14.53 -25.78
C ASP A 325 2.94 15.10 -25.74
N VAL A 326 2.85 16.42 -25.97
CA VAL A 326 1.61 17.20 -25.96
C VAL A 326 1.25 17.71 -27.36
N THR A 327 1.77 17.04 -28.39
CA THR A 327 1.57 17.44 -29.79
C THR A 327 0.10 17.47 -30.19
N ASP A 328 -0.68 16.49 -29.75
CA ASP A 328 -2.09 16.32 -30.17
C ASP A 328 -3.08 17.21 -29.38
N LEU A 329 -2.61 17.94 -28.37
CA LEU A 329 -3.41 18.95 -27.66
C LEU A 329 -3.50 20.26 -28.48
N PRO A 330 -4.50 21.12 -28.25
CA PRO A 330 -4.49 22.48 -28.82
C PRO A 330 -3.30 23.30 -28.30
N GLU A 331 -2.73 24.20 -29.10
CA GLU A 331 -1.58 25.04 -28.68
C GLU A 331 -1.84 25.90 -27.46
N SER A 332 -3.07 26.44 -27.35
CA SER A 332 -3.48 27.23 -26.20
C SER A 332 -3.70 26.40 -24.93
N ALA A 333 -3.73 25.06 -25.04
CA ALA A 333 -4.10 24.17 -23.95
C ALA A 333 -2.94 23.78 -23.04
N VAL A 334 -1.67 24.06 -23.39
CA VAL A 334 -0.55 23.68 -22.52
C VAL A 334 0.42 24.84 -22.36
N ARG A 335 0.64 25.28 -21.13
CA ARG A 335 1.55 26.39 -20.81
C ARG A 335 2.48 26.02 -19.64
N PRO A 336 3.69 26.59 -19.60
CA PRO A 336 4.50 26.58 -18.39
C PRO A 336 3.70 27.12 -17.19
N GLY A 337 3.76 26.41 -16.07
CA GLY A 337 2.98 26.70 -14.86
C GLY A 337 1.76 25.81 -14.68
N ASP A 338 1.23 25.20 -15.74
CA ASP A 338 0.11 24.26 -15.65
C ASP A 338 0.54 22.97 -14.92
N TYR A 339 -0.45 22.23 -14.40
CA TYR A 339 -0.25 20.92 -13.80
C TYR A 339 -0.68 19.81 -14.75
N ILE A 340 0.14 18.77 -14.83
CA ILE A 340 -0.22 17.48 -15.42
C ILE A 340 -0.52 16.50 -14.28
N GLU A 341 -1.61 15.74 -14.42
CA GLU A 341 -1.88 14.60 -13.53
C GLU A 341 -1.05 13.40 -13.97
N LEU A 342 -0.31 12.81 -13.03
CA LEU A 342 0.53 11.63 -13.25
C LEU A 342 -0.25 10.35 -12.95
N PHE A 343 -1.00 10.37 -11.86
CA PHE A 343 -2.01 9.38 -11.48
C PHE A 343 -3.00 9.98 -10.49
N GLY A 344 -4.19 9.40 -10.39
CA GLY A 344 -5.28 9.87 -9.54
C GLY A 344 -6.63 9.58 -10.16
N ARG A 345 -7.42 10.64 -10.36
CA ARG A 345 -8.82 10.56 -10.79
C ARG A 345 -8.99 10.09 -12.24
N HIS A 346 -8.05 10.46 -13.12
CA HIS A 346 -8.14 10.21 -14.56
C HIS A 346 -7.15 9.14 -15.04
N ILE A 347 -6.11 8.87 -14.25
CA ILE A 347 -5.17 7.78 -14.50
C ILE A 347 -5.08 6.94 -13.23
N ALA A 348 -5.56 5.70 -13.29
CA ALA A 348 -5.45 4.79 -12.16
C ALA A 348 -3.97 4.54 -11.82
N ILE A 349 -3.63 4.49 -10.53
CA ILE A 349 -2.24 4.26 -10.10
C ILE A 349 -1.71 2.92 -10.61
N ASP A 350 -2.57 1.92 -10.72
CA ASP A 350 -2.21 0.59 -11.22
C ASP A 350 -1.95 0.59 -12.74
N ASP A 351 -2.53 1.52 -13.52
CA ASP A 351 -2.14 1.73 -14.93
C ASP A 351 -0.68 2.18 -15.02
N VAL A 352 -0.26 3.10 -14.16
CA VAL A 352 1.12 3.59 -14.11
C VAL A 352 2.05 2.49 -13.61
N ALA A 353 1.64 1.74 -12.59
CA ALA A 353 2.40 0.62 -12.06
C ALA A 353 2.64 -0.48 -13.11
N ARG A 354 1.59 -0.86 -13.86
CA ARG A 354 1.71 -1.81 -14.98
C ARG A 354 2.68 -1.33 -16.04
N ALA A 355 2.64 -0.04 -16.40
CA ALA A 355 3.64 0.55 -17.30
C ALA A 355 5.07 0.54 -16.71
N GLY A 356 5.21 0.56 -15.39
CA GLY A 356 6.48 0.41 -14.68
C GLY A 356 6.92 -1.03 -14.40
N GLY A 357 6.11 -2.04 -14.77
CA GLY A 357 6.39 -3.45 -14.44
C GLY A 357 6.35 -3.71 -12.92
N THR A 358 5.51 -2.98 -12.19
CA THR A 358 5.35 -3.06 -10.74
C THR A 358 3.87 -2.98 -10.34
N ILE A 359 3.59 -2.77 -9.05
CA ILE A 359 2.27 -2.74 -8.42
C ILE A 359 1.98 -1.38 -7.77
N GLY A 360 0.69 -1.01 -7.65
CA GLY A 360 0.27 0.26 -7.04
C GLY A 360 0.80 0.48 -5.62
N TYR A 361 1.07 -0.61 -4.88
CA TYR A 361 1.71 -0.58 -3.57
C TYR A 361 3.06 0.16 -3.61
N GLU A 362 3.93 -0.20 -4.57
CA GLU A 362 5.27 0.40 -4.66
C GLU A 362 5.18 1.85 -5.12
N MET A 363 4.24 2.17 -6.01
CA MET A 363 3.98 3.55 -6.44
C MET A 363 3.59 4.45 -5.26
N LEU A 364 2.68 3.99 -4.40
CA LEU A 364 2.25 4.73 -3.21
C LEU A 364 3.37 4.88 -2.18
N THR A 365 4.05 3.79 -1.82
CA THR A 365 5.09 3.81 -0.78
C THR A 365 6.37 4.51 -1.22
N SER A 366 6.57 4.72 -2.52
CA SER A 366 7.71 5.45 -3.07
C SER A 366 7.51 6.96 -3.10
N LEU A 367 6.31 7.47 -2.81
CA LEU A 367 6.01 8.91 -2.83
C LEU A 367 6.95 9.69 -1.91
N GLY A 368 7.85 10.45 -2.53
CA GLY A 368 8.92 11.16 -1.84
C GLY A 368 8.44 12.32 -0.96
N ARG A 369 9.38 12.89 -0.20
CA ARG A 369 9.12 14.00 0.73
C ARG A 369 9.01 15.38 0.06
N ARG A 370 9.32 15.49 -1.24
CA ARG A 370 9.32 16.76 -1.99
C ARG A 370 7.93 17.22 -2.42
N TYR A 371 6.93 16.36 -2.34
CA TYR A 371 5.54 16.73 -2.60
C TYR A 371 5.00 17.63 -1.49
N ILE A 372 4.29 18.69 -1.87
CA ILE A 372 3.38 19.37 -0.96
C ILE A 372 2.09 18.55 -0.88
N ARG A 373 1.77 18.07 0.32
CA ARG A 373 0.61 17.21 0.60
C ARG A 373 -0.56 18.05 1.10
N HIS A 374 -1.71 17.91 0.45
CA HIS A 374 -2.95 18.54 0.88
C HIS A 374 -4.01 17.48 1.13
N TYR A 375 -4.47 17.43 2.38
CA TYR A 375 -5.48 16.48 2.84
C TYR A 375 -6.86 17.11 2.72
N ILE A 376 -7.80 16.36 2.15
CA ILE A 376 -9.20 16.78 2.00
C ILE A 376 -10.13 15.74 2.61
N ASP A 377 -11.23 16.22 3.19
CA ASP A 377 -12.36 15.41 3.62
C ASP A 377 -13.46 15.58 2.56
N SER A 378 -13.58 14.64 1.63
CA SER A 378 -14.69 14.68 0.66
C SER A 378 -16.02 14.47 1.38
N VAL A 379 -17.01 15.31 1.02
CA VAL A 379 -18.41 15.27 1.51
C VAL A 379 -19.22 14.22 0.77
#